data_AF-A0A1F8MGU1-F1
#
_entry.id   AF-A0A1F8MGU1-F1
#
_cell.length_a   1.000
_cell.length_b   1.000
_cell.length_c   1.000
_cell.angle_alpha   90.00
_cell.angle_beta   90.00
_cell.angle_gamma   90.00
#
_symmetry.space_group_name_H-M   'P 1'
#
loop_
_entity.id
_entity.type
_entity.pdbx_description
1 polymer ?
#
loop_
_entity_poly.entity_id
_entity_poly.type
_entity_poly.pdbx_seq_one_letter_code
_entity_poly.pdbx_strand_id
1 'polypeptide(L)'
;MKGHICQRAKGSWTIVYDLPMDAVTGKRRQKSQTVKGTKRDAERALREVLLSLEQGSYVKPNKMTLGELLRQRRRSLTGFLMWMRMKSHMRTLAKC
;
A
#
# COMPACT_ATOMS: atom_id res chain seq x y z
N MET A 1 -18.29 12.75 -3.59
CA MET A 1 -16.97 13.44 -3.71
C MET A 1 -16.67 13.67 -5.19
N LYS A 2 -16.04 14.79 -5.56
CA LYS A 2 -15.74 15.08 -6.98
C LYS A 2 -14.31 14.64 -7.31
N GLY A 3 -14.15 13.89 -8.39
CA GLY A 3 -12.86 13.56 -8.98
C GLY A 3 -12.68 14.28 -10.31
N HIS A 4 -11.47 14.73 -10.60
CA HIS A 4 -11.11 15.35 -11.87
C HIS A 4 -10.13 14.46 -12.65
N ILE A 5 -10.32 14.33 -13.96
CA ILE A 5 -9.41 13.58 -14.83
C ILE A 5 -8.80 14.54 -15.84
N CYS A 6 -7.47 14.67 -15.84
CA CYS A 6 -6.71 15.43 -16.84
C CYS A 6 -5.89 14.47 -17.71
N GLN A 7 -5.90 14.66 -19.02
CA GLN A 7 -4.89 14.03 -19.87
C GLN A 7 -3.57 14.80 -19.78
N ARG A 8 -2.47 14.11 -19.50
CA ARG A 8 -1.12 14.73 -19.46
C ARG A 8 -0.36 14.52 -20.77
N ALA A 9 -0.47 13.32 -21.33
CA ALA A 9 0.16 12.94 -22.59
C ALA A 9 -0.68 11.85 -23.29
N LYS A 10 -0.39 11.53 -24.56
CA LYS A 10 -1.03 10.40 -25.24
C LYS A 10 -0.82 9.12 -24.41
N GLY A 11 -1.92 8.47 -24.02
CA GLY A 11 -1.89 7.27 -23.18
C GLY A 11 -1.55 7.49 -21.69
N SER A 12 -1.51 8.73 -21.20
CA SER A 12 -1.21 9.04 -19.79
C SER A 12 -2.23 10.01 -19.22
N TRP A 13 -2.97 9.55 -18.21
CA TRP A 13 -4.08 10.24 -17.58
C TRP A 13 -3.79 10.46 -16.10
N THR A 14 -4.04 11.65 -15.60
CA THR A 14 -3.92 11.99 -14.18
C THR A 14 -5.32 12.11 -13.59
N ILE A 15 -5.55 11.36 -12.52
CA ILE A 15 -6.78 11.38 -11.74
C ILE A 15 -6.49 12.14 -10.47
N VAL A 16 -7.29 13.17 -10.17
CA VAL A 16 -7.24 13.95 -8.94
C VAL A 16 -8.52 13.70 -8.16
N TYR A 17 -8.41 13.34 -6.89
CA TYR A 17 -9.57 13.12 -6.02
C TYR A 17 -9.33 13.75 -4.65
N ASP A 18 -10.41 14.24 -4.07
CA ASP A 18 -10.44 14.76 -2.71
C ASP A 18 -10.49 13.59 -1.72
N LEU A 19 -9.63 13.65 -0.71
CA LEU A 19 -9.67 12.79 0.46
C LEU A 19 -10.54 13.44 1.55
N PRO A 20 -11.10 12.65 2.47
CA PRO A 20 -11.73 13.20 3.66
C PRO A 20 -10.74 14.10 4.42
N MET A 21 -11.26 15.17 5.02
CA MET A 21 -10.45 16.09 5.82
C MET A 21 -9.82 15.34 6.99
N ASP A 22 -8.53 15.59 7.23
CA ASP A 22 -7.89 15.12 8.45
C ASP A 22 -8.52 15.84 9.64
N ALA A 23 -9.21 15.11 10.52
CA ALA A 23 -9.85 15.65 11.72
C ALA A 23 -8.87 16.40 12.64
N VAL A 24 -7.57 16.11 12.54
CA VAL A 24 -6.50 16.71 13.36
C VAL A 24 -6.01 18.04 12.79
N THR A 25 -5.99 18.19 11.46
CA THR A 25 -5.35 19.35 10.80
C THR A 25 -6.37 20.31 10.18
N GLY A 26 -7.61 19.87 9.96
CA GLY A 26 -8.69 20.67 9.35
C GLY A 26 -8.42 21.09 7.89
N LYS A 27 -7.33 20.60 7.28
CA LYS A 27 -6.92 20.97 5.93
C LYS A 27 -7.51 20.01 4.91
N ARG A 28 -7.99 20.56 3.79
CA ARG A 28 -8.40 19.79 2.60
C ARG A 28 -7.19 19.02 2.06
N ARG A 29 -7.36 17.72 1.79
CA ARG A 29 -6.33 16.88 1.19
C ARG A 29 -6.75 16.44 -0.19
N GLN A 30 -5.99 16.86 -1.19
CA GLN A 30 -6.11 16.35 -2.55
C GLN A 30 -4.98 15.38 -2.83
N LYS A 31 -5.31 14.30 -3.55
CA LYS A 31 -4.31 13.42 -4.13
C LYS A 31 -4.48 13.31 -5.62
N SER A 32 -3.34 13.22 -6.30
CA SER A 32 -3.26 12.91 -7.72
C SER A 32 -2.59 11.56 -7.93
N GLN A 33 -3.08 10.81 -8.90
CA GLN A 33 -2.50 9.54 -9.34
C GLN A 33 -2.46 9.50 -10.86
N THR A 34 -1.31 9.15 -11.43
CA THR A 34 -1.18 8.96 -12.87
C THR A 34 -1.45 7.50 -13.24
N VAL A 35 -2.39 7.30 -14.17
CA VAL A 35 -2.76 6.05 -14.80
C VAL A 35 -2.28 6.07 -16.24
N LYS A 36 -1.59 5.01 -16.66
CA LYS A 36 -1.20 4.80 -18.06
C LYS A 36 -2.28 3.94 -18.73
N GLY A 37 -2.76 4.35 -19.90
CA GLY A 37 -3.80 3.63 -20.62
C GLY A 37 -4.78 4.54 -21.34
N THR A 38 -6.00 4.04 -21.53
CA THR A 38 -7.09 4.76 -22.19
C THR A 38 -7.85 5.64 -21.21
N LYS A 39 -8.67 6.57 -21.73
CA LYS A 39 -9.59 7.38 -20.91
C LYS A 39 -10.50 6.49 -20.04
N ARG A 40 -10.96 5.37 -20.60
CA ARG A 40 -11.84 4.42 -19.92
C ARG A 40 -11.17 3.76 -18.72
N ASP A 41 -9.88 3.46 -18.82
CA ASP A 41 -9.09 2.91 -17.71
C ASP A 41 -8.94 3.94 -16.58
N ALA A 42 -8.73 5.22 -16.95
CA ALA A 42 -8.66 6.30 -15.98
C ALA A 42 -10.00 6.51 -15.25
N GLU A 43 -11.12 6.44 -15.97
CA GLU A 43 -12.46 6.51 -15.36
C GLU A 43 -12.75 5.31 -14.45
N ARG A 44 -12.32 4.11 -14.83
CA ARG A 44 -12.47 2.90 -14.00
C ARG A 44 -11.67 3.04 -12.71
N ALA A 45 -10.39 3.43 -12.79
CA ALA A 45 -9.54 3.64 -11.63
C ALA A 45 -10.10 4.74 -10.71
N LEU A 46 -10.67 5.82 -11.26
CA LEU A 46 -11.32 6.85 -10.45
C LEU A 46 -12.52 6.27 -9.68
N ARG A 47 -13.37 5.48 -10.34
CA ARG A 47 -14.53 4.84 -9.69
C ARG A 47 -14.11 3.90 -8.56
N GLU A 48 -13.09 3.07 -8.79
CA GLU A 48 -12.56 2.16 -7.77
C GLU A 48 -12.04 2.92 -6.54
N VAL A 49 -11.34 4.03 -6.76
CA VAL A 49 -10.86 4.88 -5.67
C VAL A 49 -12.01 5.50 -4.89
N LEU A 50 -13.04 6.03 -5.57
CA LEU A 50 -14.20 6.62 -4.92
C LEU A 50 -14.96 5.58 -4.09
N LEU A 51 -15.18 4.38 -4.63
CA LEU A 51 -15.81 3.27 -3.90
C LEU A 51 -14.98 2.86 -2.66
N SER A 52 -13.65 2.80 -2.79
CA SER A 52 -12.76 2.48 -1.67
C SER A 52 -12.80 3.56 -0.58
N LEU A 53 -13.02 4.82 -0.95
CA LEU A 53 -13.19 5.93 -0.01
C LEU A 53 -14.55 5.85 0.70
N GLU A 54 -15.62 5.55 -0.03
CA GLU A 54 -16.97 5.37 0.53
C GLU A 54 -17.03 4.21 1.53
N GLN A 55 -16.35 3.11 1.23
CA GLN A 55 -16.27 1.93 2.10
C GLN A 55 -15.36 2.15 3.32
N GLY A 56 -14.64 3.28 3.42
CA GLY A 56 -13.69 3.55 4.50
C GLY A 56 -12.41 2.69 4.45
N SER A 57 -12.28 1.82 3.45
CA SER A 57 -11.16 0.90 3.24
C SER A 57 -10.11 1.47 2.28
N TYR A 58 -9.89 2.79 2.28
CA TYR A 58 -8.94 3.44 1.38
C TYR A 58 -7.50 3.05 1.75
N VAL A 59 -7.05 1.94 1.16
CA VAL A 59 -5.65 1.52 1.16
C VAL A 59 -4.97 2.30 0.06
N LYS A 60 -4.20 3.33 0.42
CA LYS A 60 -3.27 3.98 -0.51
C LYS A 60 -2.48 2.84 -1.19
N PRO A 61 -2.55 2.66 -2.52
CA PRO A 61 -1.72 1.67 -3.19
C PRO A 61 -0.28 2.14 -3.04
N ASN A 62 0.38 1.63 -2.00
CA ASN A 62 1.76 1.90 -1.76
C ASN A 62 2.48 1.12 -2.86
N LYS A 63 3.16 1.84 -3.76
CA LYS A 63 4.06 1.24 -4.74
C LYS A 63 5.26 0.69 -3.97
N MET A 64 5.03 -0.36 -3.19
CA MET A 64 6.07 -1.03 -2.45
C MET A 64 6.91 -1.74 -3.49
N THR A 65 8.12 -1.24 -3.70
CA THR A 65 9.06 -1.86 -4.63
C THR A 65 9.35 -3.27 -4.14
N LEU A 66 9.52 -4.24 -5.06
CA LEU A 66 9.80 -5.64 -4.69
C LEU A 66 10.98 -5.75 -3.69
N GLY A 67 11.96 -4.85 -3.79
CA GLY A 67 13.09 -4.77 -2.86
C GLY A 67 12.70 -4.43 -1.42
N GLU A 68 11.64 -3.65 -1.23
CA GLU A 68 11.13 -3.28 0.09
C GLU A 68 10.36 -4.44 0.74
N LEU A 69 9.59 -5.19 -0.07
CA LEU A 69 8.88 -6.41 0.37
C LEU A 69 9.86 -7.51 0.81
N LEU A 70 10.95 -7.68 0.06
CA LEU A 70 12.01 -8.64 0.39
C LEU A 70 12.76 -8.24 1.68
N ARG A 71 12.99 -6.95 1.93
CA ARG A 71 13.57 -6.46 3.19
C ARG A 71 12.66 -6.72 4.39
N GLN A 72 11.35 -6.58 4.24
CA GLN A 72 10.38 -6.88 5.31
C GLN A 72 10.35 -8.38 5.64
N ARG A 73 10.38 -9.25 4.63
CA ARG A 73 10.45 -10.72 4.83
C ARG A 73 11.72 -11.20 5.53
N ARG A 74 12.87 -10.55 5.29
CA ARG A 74 14.16 -10.96 5.86
C ARG A 74 14.22 -10.89 7.39
N ARG A 75 13.37 -10.08 8.03
CA ARG A 75 13.36 -9.89 9.49
C ARG A 75 12.68 -11.05 10.26
N SER A 76 11.98 -11.95 9.57
CA SER A 76 11.29 -13.10 10.19
C SER A 76 12.18 -14.32 10.44
N LEU A 77 13.37 -14.40 9.83
CA LEU A 77 14.22 -15.61 9.91
C LEU A 77 15.18 -15.64 11.12
N THR A 78 15.34 -14.53 11.84
CA THR A 78 16.19 -14.48 13.03
C THR A 78 15.57 -15.18 14.24
N GLY A 79 14.24 -15.22 14.35
CA GLY A 79 13.57 -15.96 15.42
C GLY A 79 13.64 -17.48 15.25
N PHE A 80 13.60 -17.98 14.01
CA PHE A 80 13.54 -19.41 13.74
C PHE A 80 14.89 -20.10 13.96
N LEU A 81 15.99 -19.48 13.54
CA LEU A 81 17.34 -19.99 13.83
C LEU A 81 17.73 -19.86 15.31
N MET A 82 17.27 -18.80 15.99
CA MET A 82 17.49 -18.63 17.43
C MET A 82 16.69 -19.67 18.25
N TRP A 83 15.45 -19.96 17.86
CA TRP A 83 14.63 -21.04 18.43
C TRP A 83 15.23 -22.43 18.20
N MET A 84 15.76 -22.69 17.01
CA MET A 84 16.37 -23.97 16.66
C MET A 84 17.68 -24.19 17.44
N ARG A 85 18.49 -23.13 17.64
CA ARG A 85 19.72 -23.17 18.43
C ARG A 85 19.45 -23.30 19.94
N MET A 86 18.40 -22.65 20.47
CA MET A 86 17.95 -22.82 21.86
C MET A 86 17.37 -24.22 22.14
N LYS A 87 16.60 -24.80 21.20
CA LYS A 87 16.10 -26.18 21.33
C LYS A 87 17.19 -27.24 21.34
N SER A 88 18.32 -26.99 20.67
CA SER A 88 19.47 -27.91 20.67
C SER A 88 20.16 -27.93 22.04
N HIS A 89 20.36 -26.78 22.68
CA HIS A 89 20.96 -26.70 24.02
C HIS A 89 20.07 -27.28 25.14
N MET A 90 18.73 -27.23 25.01
CA MET A 90 17.84 -27.86 26.00
C MET A 90 17.81 -29.39 25.92
N ARG A 91 18.19 -30.01 24.79
CA ARG A 91 18.24 -31.48 24.67
C ARG A 91 19.47 -32.12 25.31
N THR A 92 20.52 -31.34 25.56
CA THR A 92 21.77 -31.82 26.19
C THR A 92 21.76 -31.74 27.72
N LEU A 93 20.79 -31.06 28.33
CA LEU A 93 20.64 -30.95 29.79
C LEU A 93 19.63 -31.94 30.40
N ALA A 94 18.92 -32.73 29.58
CA ALA A 94 17.94 -33.73 30.02
C ALA A 94 18.49 -35.17 30.04
N LYS A 95 19.81 -35.33 29.97
CA LYS A 95 20.53 -36.60 30.11
C LYS A 95 21.58 -36.49 31.22
N CYS A 96 21.12 -36.24 32.43
CA CYS A 96 21.79 -36.57 33.69
C CYS A 96 20.68 -36.92 34.69
#